data_AF-A0A0A9X181-F1
#
_entry.id   AF-A0A0A9X181-F1
#
_cell.length_a   1.000
_cell.length_b   1.000
_cell.length_c   1.000
_cell.angle_alpha   90.00
_cell.angle_beta   90.00
_cell.angle_gamma   90.00
#
_symmetry.space_group_name_H-M   'P 1'
#
loop_
_entity.id
_entity.type
_entity.pdbx_description
1 polymer ?
#
loop_
_entity_poly.entity_id
_entity_poly.type
_entity_poly.pdbx_seq_one_letter_code
_entity_poly.pdbx_strand_id
1 'polypeptide(L)'
;AARTSGLLRVRKLNSDPKRYHQPWFSPECGTKKYLARRSYRKMRRKGYPAHLLSDYLVLKADYHRFRRSRRLEYEKQTREGFSDCRNSGEFWSAVRRIKRRSPASNPIPQAEWRSFYQSVYGNPTPQSNIHIEPARYVECLDKDILESELEQVLTKAKAGKAPGLDAIPNEVYKALPSNWKSNLAEIFNLIFSGGEVPREWGKVKLHLLYK
;
A
#
# COMPACT_ATOMS: atom_id res chain seq x y z
N ALA A 1 -7.67 7.65 26.20
CA ALA A 1 -7.27 8.64 25.18
C ALA A 1 -7.58 8.17 23.75
N ALA A 2 -6.98 7.10 23.22
CA ALA A 2 -7.17 6.67 21.81
C ALA A 2 -8.57 6.10 21.45
N ARG A 3 -9.29 5.51 22.41
CA ARG A 3 -10.68 5.01 22.23
C ARG A 3 -11.73 6.11 22.21
N THR A 4 -11.49 7.21 22.91
CA THR A 4 -12.44 8.32 23.09
C THR A 4 -12.32 9.40 22.02
N SER A 5 -11.25 9.38 21.21
CA SER A 5 -10.93 10.40 20.21
C SER A 5 -11.37 10.07 18.78
N GLY A 6 -12.10 8.97 18.56
CA GLY A 6 -12.56 8.56 17.21
C GLY A 6 -11.45 8.14 16.24
N LEU A 7 -10.18 8.16 16.67
CA LEU A 7 -8.99 7.82 15.88
C LEU A 7 -8.83 6.31 15.63
N LEU A 8 -9.54 5.49 16.40
CA LEU A 8 -9.68 4.07 16.08
C LEU A 8 -10.75 3.91 14.98
N ARG A 9 -10.32 4.00 13.71
CA ARG A 9 -11.00 3.21 12.68
C ARG A 9 -10.97 1.78 13.18
N VAL A 10 -12.12 1.21 13.51
CA VAL A 10 -12.30 -0.24 13.58
C VAL A 10 -11.81 -0.72 12.23
N ARG A 11 -10.58 -1.25 12.18
CA ARG A 11 -10.17 -2.07 11.05
C ARG A 11 -11.25 -3.14 11.05
N LYS A 12 -12.15 -3.10 10.07
CA LYS A 12 -12.62 -4.35 9.50
C LYS A 12 -11.30 -5.05 9.21
N LEU A 13 -10.95 -6.00 10.08
CA LEU A 13 -10.03 -7.05 9.67
C LEU A 13 -10.70 -7.54 8.41
N ASN A 14 -10.21 -7.06 7.25
CA ASN A 14 -10.52 -7.71 6.01
C ASN A 14 -10.14 -9.14 6.33
N SER A 15 -11.14 -9.99 6.52
CA SER A 15 -10.94 -11.41 6.61
C SER A 15 -10.32 -11.71 5.26
N ASP A 16 -9.00 -11.76 5.25
CA ASP A 16 -8.22 -11.71 4.03
C ASP A 16 -8.80 -12.84 3.17
N PRO A 17 -9.44 -12.50 2.03
CA PRO A 17 -10.29 -13.47 1.35
C PRO A 17 -9.44 -14.69 1.11
N LYS A 18 -9.93 -15.87 1.56
CA LYS A 18 -9.17 -17.13 1.57
C LYS A 18 -8.28 -17.20 0.33
N ARG A 19 -6.97 -17.05 0.53
CA ARG A 19 -6.03 -17.01 -0.59
C ARG A 19 -5.91 -18.42 -1.14
N TYR A 20 -6.59 -18.68 -2.24
CA TYR A 20 -6.45 -19.94 -2.95
C TYR A 20 -5.11 -19.96 -3.69
N HIS A 21 -4.42 -21.10 -3.68
CA HIS A 21 -3.16 -21.27 -4.42
C HIS A 21 -3.31 -21.02 -5.94
N GLN A 22 -4.52 -21.18 -6.47
CA GLN A 22 -4.87 -20.86 -7.84
C GLN A 22 -5.62 -19.52 -7.90
N PRO A 23 -5.12 -18.52 -8.64
CA PRO A 23 -5.69 -17.16 -8.65
C PRO A 23 -7.10 -17.10 -9.25
N TRP A 24 -7.49 -18.08 -10.06
CA TRP A 24 -8.82 -18.20 -10.67
C TRP A 24 -9.81 -19.00 -9.80
N PHE A 25 -9.38 -19.57 -8.68
CA PHE A 25 -10.24 -20.39 -7.84
C PHE A 25 -11.04 -19.50 -6.89
N SER A 26 -12.36 -19.42 -7.11
CA SER A 26 -13.27 -18.59 -6.31
C SER A 26 -13.87 -19.35 -5.12
N PRO A 27 -14.48 -18.66 -4.14
CA PRO A 27 -15.27 -19.29 -3.08
C PRO A 27 -16.35 -20.25 -3.62
N GLU A 28 -16.97 -19.92 -4.75
CA GLU A 28 -17.96 -20.76 -5.42
C GLU A 28 -17.37 -22.09 -5.92
N CYS A 29 -16.13 -22.07 -6.44
CA CYS A 29 -15.40 -23.31 -6.75
C CYS A 29 -15.23 -24.17 -5.49
N GLY A 30 -14.99 -23.53 -4.35
CA GLY A 30 -14.94 -24.17 -3.03
C GLY A 30 -16.26 -24.81 -2.64
N THR A 31 -17.37 -24.08 -2.78
CA THR A 31 -18.73 -24.56 -2.48
C THR A 31 -19.11 -25.76 -3.34
N LYS A 32 -18.91 -25.69 -4.67
CA LYS A 32 -19.22 -26.80 -5.59
C LYS A 32 -18.35 -28.04 -5.30
N LYS A 33 -17.06 -27.84 -5.00
CA LYS A 33 -16.15 -28.92 -4.56
C LYS A 33 -16.63 -29.57 -3.26
N TYR A 34 -17.11 -28.77 -2.31
CA TYR A 34 -17.67 -29.26 -1.05
C TYR A 34 -18.94 -30.08 -1.29
N LEU A 35 -19.89 -29.59 -2.08
CA LEU A 35 -21.13 -30.29 -2.40
C LEU A 35 -20.86 -31.65 -3.06
N ALA A 36 -19.99 -31.70 -4.08
CA ALA A 36 -19.61 -32.94 -4.75
C ALA A 36 -18.94 -33.95 -3.79
N ARG A 37 -18.10 -33.47 -2.86
CA ARG A 37 -17.48 -34.34 -1.84
C ARG A 37 -18.49 -34.81 -0.79
N ARG A 38 -19.44 -33.95 -0.41
CA ARG A 38 -20.50 -34.28 0.55
C ARG A 38 -21.43 -35.35 -0.02
N SER A 39 -21.87 -35.22 -1.27
CA SER A 39 -22.70 -36.23 -1.94
C SER A 39 -21.97 -37.55 -2.11
N TYR A 40 -20.69 -37.54 -2.52
CA TYR A 40 -19.85 -38.75 -2.56
C TYR A 40 -19.78 -39.47 -1.21
N ARG A 41 -19.51 -38.73 -0.12
CA ARG A 41 -19.45 -39.32 1.24
C ARG A 41 -20.80 -39.88 1.67
N LYS A 42 -21.91 -39.22 1.33
CA LYS A 42 -23.28 -39.70 1.60
C LYS A 42 -23.57 -41.00 0.84
N MET A 43 -23.27 -41.04 -0.45
CA MET A 43 -23.43 -42.22 -1.31
C MET A 43 -22.59 -43.40 -0.81
N ARG A 44 -21.31 -43.18 -0.49
CA ARG A 44 -20.40 -44.23 0.00
C ARG A 44 -20.87 -44.85 1.32
N ARG A 45 -21.38 -44.04 2.25
CA ARG A 45 -21.91 -44.55 3.54
C ARG A 45 -23.17 -45.40 3.38
N LYS A 46 -23.96 -45.15 2.33
CA LYS A 46 -25.23 -45.84 2.08
C LYS A 46 -25.10 -47.01 1.09
N GLY A 47 -23.89 -47.41 0.70
CA GLY A 47 -23.68 -48.56 -0.17
C GLY A 47 -24.06 -48.33 -1.64
N TYR A 48 -23.85 -47.11 -2.16
CA TYR A 48 -23.99 -46.80 -3.60
C TYR A 48 -25.41 -47.00 -4.21
N PRO A 49 -26.49 -46.49 -3.60
CA PRO A 49 -27.80 -46.55 -4.24
C PRO A 49 -27.87 -45.64 -5.48
N ALA A 50 -28.60 -46.09 -6.51
CA ALA A 50 -28.62 -45.46 -7.84
C ALA A 50 -28.96 -43.95 -7.82
N HIS A 51 -29.94 -43.53 -7.02
CA HIS A 51 -30.32 -42.12 -6.91
C HIS A 51 -29.18 -41.23 -6.35
N LEU A 52 -28.44 -41.70 -5.34
CA LEU A 52 -27.30 -40.94 -4.79
C LEU A 52 -26.09 -40.94 -5.71
N LEU A 53 -25.92 -41.99 -6.51
CA LEU A 53 -24.92 -42.03 -7.56
C LEU A 53 -25.23 -40.96 -8.62
N SER A 54 -26.48 -40.88 -9.08
CA SER A 54 -26.93 -39.84 -10.00
C SER A 54 -26.68 -38.43 -9.44
N ASP A 55 -27.11 -38.15 -8.20
CA ASP A 55 -26.88 -36.87 -7.52
C ASP A 55 -25.39 -36.49 -7.47
N TYR A 56 -24.53 -37.46 -7.15
CA TYR A 56 -23.08 -37.25 -7.11
C TYR A 56 -22.52 -36.93 -8.50
N LEU A 57 -22.92 -37.67 -9.53
CA LEU A 57 -22.44 -37.46 -10.89
C LEU A 57 -22.81 -36.08 -11.42
N VAL A 58 -24.03 -35.61 -11.16
CA VAL A 58 -24.47 -34.25 -11.53
C VAL A 58 -23.62 -33.19 -10.84
N LEU A 59 -23.44 -33.29 -9.51
CA LEU A 59 -22.63 -32.33 -8.74
C LEU A 59 -21.14 -32.37 -9.13
N LYS A 60 -20.62 -33.55 -9.46
CA LYS A 60 -19.25 -33.74 -9.95
C LYS A 60 -19.08 -33.06 -11.30
N ALA A 61 -19.97 -33.31 -12.26
CA ALA A 61 -19.94 -32.71 -13.58
C ALA A 61 -20.04 -31.17 -13.48
N ASP A 62 -20.95 -30.66 -12.66
CA ASP A 62 -21.11 -29.22 -12.43
C ASP A 62 -19.84 -28.58 -11.85
N TYR A 63 -19.22 -29.20 -10.84
CA TYR A 63 -17.93 -28.73 -10.30
C TYR A 63 -16.82 -28.69 -11.37
N HIS A 64 -16.66 -29.74 -12.17
CA HIS A 64 -15.63 -29.78 -13.21
C HIS A 64 -15.88 -28.75 -14.32
N ARG A 65 -17.13 -28.62 -14.77
CA ARG A 65 -17.56 -27.58 -15.74
C ARG A 65 -17.26 -26.19 -15.21
N PHE A 66 -17.67 -25.89 -13.99
CA PHE A 66 -17.48 -24.58 -13.38
C PHE A 66 -16.00 -24.24 -13.19
N ARG A 67 -15.21 -25.21 -12.70
CA ARG A 67 -13.75 -25.08 -12.56
C ARG A 67 -13.08 -24.80 -13.90
N ARG A 68 -13.48 -25.51 -14.97
CA ARG A 68 -12.95 -25.29 -16.33
C ARG A 68 -13.31 -23.89 -16.84
N SER A 69 -14.56 -23.47 -16.67
CA SER A 69 -15.02 -22.14 -17.06
C SER A 69 -14.22 -21.02 -16.39
N ARG A 70 -14.07 -21.06 -15.07
CA ARG A 70 -13.28 -20.06 -14.32
C ARG A 70 -11.81 -20.01 -14.74
N ARG A 71 -11.21 -21.16 -15.02
CA ARG A 71 -9.84 -21.21 -15.54
C ARG A 71 -9.73 -20.53 -16.91
N LEU A 72 -10.63 -20.84 -17.85
CA LEU A 72 -10.63 -20.24 -19.19
C LEU A 72 -10.90 -18.73 -19.13
N GLU A 73 -11.83 -18.28 -18.30
CA GLU A 73 -12.13 -16.87 -18.08
C GLU A 73 -10.89 -16.11 -17.58
N TYR A 74 -10.17 -16.68 -16.63
CA TYR A 74 -8.94 -16.08 -16.12
C TYR A 74 -7.82 -16.05 -17.18
N GLU A 75 -7.64 -17.12 -17.95
CA GLU A 75 -6.67 -17.16 -19.05
C GLU A 75 -7.01 -16.12 -20.12
N LYS A 76 -8.30 -15.95 -20.44
CA LYS A 76 -8.81 -14.91 -21.35
C LYS A 76 -8.50 -13.50 -20.82
N GLN A 77 -8.90 -13.20 -19.59
CA GLN A 77 -8.62 -11.89 -18.96
C GLN A 77 -7.13 -11.60 -18.85
N THR A 78 -6.31 -12.63 -18.62
CA THR A 78 -4.86 -12.47 -18.56
C THR A 78 -4.30 -12.12 -19.93
N ARG A 79 -4.81 -12.73 -21.01
CA ARG A 79 -4.42 -12.43 -22.39
C ARG A 79 -4.87 -11.03 -22.83
N GLU A 80 -6.13 -10.69 -22.61
CA GLU A 80 -6.71 -9.38 -22.96
C GLU A 80 -6.11 -8.25 -22.12
N GLY A 81 -5.70 -8.56 -20.88
CA GLY A 81 -5.00 -7.60 -20.04
C GLY A 81 -3.73 -7.03 -20.66
N PHE A 82 -3.08 -7.70 -21.61
CA PHE A 82 -1.93 -7.16 -22.35
C PHE A 82 -2.32 -6.39 -23.62
N SER A 83 -3.43 -6.75 -24.28
CA SER A 83 -3.88 -6.02 -25.48
C SER A 83 -4.45 -4.65 -25.15
N ASP A 84 -5.01 -4.49 -23.95
CA ASP A 84 -5.82 -3.32 -23.60
C ASP A 84 -5.04 -2.26 -22.81
N CYS A 85 -3.73 -2.45 -22.62
CA CYS A 85 -2.90 -1.54 -21.83
C CYS A 85 -2.69 -0.19 -22.52
N ARG A 86 -3.21 0.89 -21.94
CA ARG A 86 -3.05 2.28 -22.44
C ARG A 86 -1.95 3.07 -21.73
N ASN A 87 -1.52 2.61 -20.56
CA ASN A 87 -0.48 3.25 -19.77
C ASN A 87 0.44 2.23 -19.09
N SER A 88 1.59 2.71 -18.61
CA SER A 88 2.58 1.88 -17.93
C SER A 88 2.03 1.24 -16.64
N GLY A 89 1.09 1.88 -15.95
CA GLY A 89 0.45 1.34 -14.74
C GLY A 89 -0.41 0.10 -15.02
N GLU A 90 -1.21 0.13 -16.08
CA GLU A 90 -2.01 -0.99 -16.57
C GLU A 90 -1.12 -2.14 -17.02
N PHE A 91 -0.06 -1.83 -17.80
CA PHE A 91 0.93 -2.80 -18.23
C PHE A 91 1.57 -3.54 -17.05
N TRP A 92 2.11 -2.80 -16.08
CA TRP A 92 2.73 -3.41 -14.89
C TRP A 92 1.72 -4.17 -14.03
N SER A 93 0.44 -3.80 -14.06
CA SER A 93 -0.63 -4.54 -13.39
C SER A 93 -0.92 -5.87 -14.08
N ALA A 94 -0.97 -5.92 -15.41
CA ALA A 94 -1.09 -7.15 -16.18
C ALA A 94 0.12 -8.07 -15.95
N VAL A 95 1.35 -7.53 -15.99
CA VAL A 95 2.59 -8.28 -15.71
C VAL A 95 2.56 -8.91 -14.31
N ARG A 96 2.12 -8.17 -13.29
CA ARG A 96 2.01 -8.68 -11.91
C ARG A 96 1.03 -9.84 -11.75
N ARG A 97 0.01 -9.98 -12.62
CA ARG A 97 -0.93 -11.11 -12.59
C ARG A 97 -0.28 -12.42 -13.03
N ILE A 98 0.69 -12.36 -13.95
CA ILE A 98 1.43 -13.52 -14.45
C ILE A 98 2.62 -13.84 -13.56
N LYS A 99 3.39 -12.82 -13.19
CA LYS A 99 4.67 -13.02 -12.51
C LYS A 99 4.45 -13.48 -11.07
N ARG A 100 4.80 -14.74 -10.79
CA ARG A 100 4.95 -15.20 -9.40
C ARG A 100 6.10 -14.41 -8.77
N ARG A 101 5.83 -13.71 -7.68
CA ARG A 101 6.89 -13.08 -6.89
C ARG A 101 7.73 -14.20 -6.27
N SER A 102 8.93 -14.43 -6.78
CA SER A 102 9.96 -15.05 -5.96
C SER A 102 10.33 -14.06 -4.86
N PRO A 103 10.65 -14.53 -3.64
CA PRO A 103 11.37 -13.69 -2.69
C PRO A 103 12.61 -13.18 -3.42
N ALA A 104 12.70 -11.87 -3.60
CA ALA A 104 13.90 -11.27 -4.17
C ALA A 104 15.00 -11.43 -3.11
N SER A 105 15.96 -12.32 -3.37
CA SER A 105 17.21 -12.33 -2.62
C SER A 105 18.06 -11.21 -3.17
N ASN A 106 18.56 -10.32 -2.31
CA ASN A 106 19.49 -9.28 -2.73
C ASN A 106 20.83 -9.95 -3.04
N PRO A 107 21.32 -9.96 -4.29
CA PRO A 107 22.57 -10.63 -4.64
C PRO A 107 23.80 -9.89 -4.08
N ILE A 108 23.64 -8.62 -3.69
CA ILE A 108 24.73 -7.75 -3.25
C ILE A 108 24.91 -7.90 -1.73
N PRO A 109 26.08 -8.33 -1.24
CA PRO A 109 26.39 -8.39 0.17
C PRO A 109 26.30 -7.02 0.85
N GLN A 110 25.97 -7.01 2.14
CA GLN A 110 25.88 -5.77 2.92
C GLN A 110 27.18 -4.96 2.93
N ALA A 111 28.34 -5.62 2.86
CA ALA A 111 29.64 -4.94 2.84
C ALA A 111 29.83 -4.08 1.58
N GLU A 112 29.45 -4.61 0.41
CA GLU A 112 29.54 -3.91 -0.87
C GLU A 112 28.62 -2.66 -0.89
N TRP A 113 27.42 -2.78 -0.31
CA TRP A 113 26.56 -1.63 -0.07
C TRP A 113 27.23 -0.56 0.81
N ARG A 114 27.84 -0.95 1.93
CA ARG A 114 28.51 0.00 2.83
C ARG A 114 29.62 0.75 2.11
N SER A 115 30.47 0.04 1.34
CA SER A 115 31.54 0.66 0.57
C SER A 115 31.01 1.64 -0.48
N PHE A 116 29.94 1.28 -1.20
CA PHE A 116 29.28 2.17 -2.15
C PHE A 116 28.76 3.45 -1.46
N TYR A 117 27.99 3.33 -0.37
CA TYR A 117 27.48 4.49 0.35
C TYR A 117 28.61 5.37 0.91
N GLN A 118 29.69 4.77 1.42
CA GLN A 118 30.87 5.51 1.88
C GLN A 118 31.56 6.25 0.72
N SER A 119 31.66 5.66 -0.47
CA SER A 119 32.25 6.38 -1.62
C SER A 119 31.40 7.57 -2.07
N VAL A 120 30.06 7.46 -1.97
CA VAL A 120 29.14 8.53 -2.41
C VAL A 120 29.04 9.66 -1.38
N TYR A 121 29.07 9.34 -0.08
CA TYR A 121 28.80 10.29 1.01
C TYR A 121 29.93 10.47 2.02
N GLY A 122 31.04 9.76 1.90
CA GLY A 122 32.13 9.74 2.90
C GLY A 122 32.90 11.04 3.03
N ASN A 123 32.69 11.98 2.12
CA ASN A 123 33.26 13.33 2.17
C ASN A 123 32.16 14.32 2.55
N PRO A 124 31.88 14.54 3.87
CA PRO A 124 31.08 15.68 4.25
C PRO A 124 31.80 16.93 3.76
N THR A 125 31.16 17.69 2.86
CA THR A 125 31.62 19.04 2.54
C THR A 125 31.78 19.79 3.86
N PRO A 126 32.93 20.45 4.11
CA PRO A 126 33.08 21.30 5.28
C PRO A 126 31.88 22.25 5.34
N GLN A 127 31.24 22.36 6.50
CA GLN A 127 30.21 23.37 6.70
C GLN A 127 30.83 24.71 6.31
N SER A 128 30.37 25.27 5.19
CA SER A 128 30.73 26.64 4.85
C SER A 128 30.18 27.50 5.98
N ASN A 129 31.04 28.33 6.58
CA ASN A 129 30.61 29.36 7.51
C ASN A 129 29.84 30.40 6.69
N ILE A 130 28.57 30.12 6.42
CA ILE A 130 27.66 31.05 5.77
C ILE A 130 27.42 32.15 6.80
N HIS A 131 27.99 33.33 6.56
CA HIS A 131 27.63 34.52 7.31
C HIS A 131 26.23 34.93 6.88
N ILE A 132 25.24 34.66 7.74
CA ILE A 132 23.86 35.09 7.53
C ILE A 132 23.75 36.45 8.20
N GLU A 133 23.64 37.50 7.39
CA GLU A 133 23.31 38.84 7.88
C GLU A 133 21.95 38.80 8.61
N PRO A 134 21.79 39.52 9.73
CA PRO A 134 20.53 39.54 10.46
C PRO A 134 19.40 40.04 9.54
N ALA A 135 18.37 39.20 9.39
CA ALA A 135 17.22 39.51 8.55
C ALA A 135 16.51 40.77 9.07
N ARG A 136 16.13 41.65 8.15
CA ARG A 136 15.29 42.81 8.48
C ARG A 136 13.85 42.34 8.66
N TYR A 137 13.17 42.86 9.69
CA TYR A 137 11.75 42.61 9.89
C TYR A 137 10.93 43.17 8.71
N VAL A 138 10.14 42.31 8.10
CA VAL A 138 9.18 42.58 7.03
C VAL A 138 7.80 42.19 7.53
N GLU A 139 6.98 43.20 7.83
CA GLU A 139 5.69 43.03 8.49
C GLU A 139 4.73 42.05 7.78
N CYS A 140 4.81 41.90 6.46
CA CYS A 140 3.97 40.96 5.73
C CYS A 140 4.49 39.51 5.74
N LEU A 141 5.77 39.28 6.06
CA LEU A 141 6.41 37.96 6.05
C LEU A 141 6.66 37.41 7.46
N ASP A 142 6.79 38.30 8.44
CA ASP A 142 7.09 37.94 9.83
C ASP A 142 5.83 37.90 10.72
N LYS A 143 4.64 37.90 10.10
CA LYS A 143 3.36 37.64 10.79
C LYS A 143 3.18 36.15 11.04
N ASP A 144 2.38 35.85 12.06
CA ASP A 144 1.96 34.47 12.34
C ASP A 144 1.23 33.85 11.15
N ILE A 145 1.54 32.59 10.90
CA ILE A 145 0.90 31.74 9.90
C ILE A 145 -0.58 31.56 10.28
N LEU A 146 -1.47 31.93 9.37
CA LEU A 146 -2.90 31.79 9.57
C LEU A 146 -3.36 30.36 9.27
N GLU A 147 -4.43 29.91 9.94
CA GLU A 147 -5.04 28.59 9.66
C GLU A 147 -5.49 28.48 8.20
N SER A 148 -5.95 29.59 7.60
CA SER A 148 -6.33 29.65 6.18
C SER A 148 -5.16 29.44 5.22
N GLU A 149 -3.96 29.91 5.58
CA GLU A 149 -2.75 29.68 4.80
C GLU A 149 -2.32 28.21 4.89
N LEU A 150 -2.38 27.64 6.10
CA LEU A 150 -2.13 26.22 6.31
C LEU A 150 -3.10 25.37 5.49
N GLU A 151 -4.39 25.69 5.48
CA GLU A 151 -5.40 24.99 4.68
C GLU A 151 -5.09 25.05 3.18
N GLN A 152 -4.69 26.22 2.68
CA GLN A 152 -4.30 26.39 1.28
C GLN A 152 -3.05 25.57 0.91
N VAL A 153 -2.07 25.46 1.82
CA VAL A 153 -0.89 24.62 1.59
C VAL A 153 -1.25 23.13 1.64
N LEU A 154 -2.06 22.73 2.62
CA LEU A 154 -2.51 21.34 2.76
C LEU A 154 -3.29 20.89 1.54
N THR A 155 -4.20 21.70 1.01
CA THR A 155 -4.97 21.36 -0.21
C THR A 155 -4.05 21.14 -1.42
N LYS A 156 -3.02 21.99 -1.59
CA LYS A 156 -2.02 21.91 -2.66
C LYS A 156 -1.00 20.77 -2.47
N ALA A 157 -0.85 20.22 -1.27
CA ALA A 157 0.10 19.14 -1.00
C ALA A 157 -0.18 17.91 -1.89
N LYS A 158 0.84 17.37 -2.57
CA LYS A 158 0.63 16.23 -3.49
C LYS A 158 0.44 14.93 -2.71
N ALA A 159 -0.56 14.15 -3.09
CA ALA A 159 -0.75 12.78 -2.61
C ALA A 159 0.33 11.83 -3.16
N GLY A 160 0.56 10.71 -2.48
CA GLY A 160 1.52 9.67 -2.89
C GLY A 160 2.99 10.09 -2.78
N LYS A 161 3.29 11.15 -2.01
CA LYS A 161 4.66 11.54 -1.70
C LYS A 161 5.21 10.71 -0.54
N ALA A 162 6.52 10.49 -0.55
CA ALA A 162 7.18 9.79 0.54
C ALA A 162 7.04 10.60 1.84
N PRO A 163 6.55 10.00 2.94
CA PRO A 163 6.47 10.69 4.22
C PRO A 163 7.86 10.91 4.82
N GLY A 164 7.91 11.79 5.83
CA GLY A 164 9.11 12.00 6.63
C GLY A 164 9.46 10.80 7.52
N LEU A 165 10.37 11.02 8.47
CA LEU A 165 10.79 9.99 9.43
C LEU A 165 9.65 9.53 10.35
N ASP A 166 8.65 10.38 10.55
CA ASP A 166 7.43 10.10 11.31
C ASP A 166 6.45 9.14 10.58
N ALA A 167 6.71 8.86 9.30
CA ALA A 167 5.85 8.07 8.42
C ALA A 167 4.43 8.64 8.24
N ILE A 168 4.21 9.94 8.49
CA ILE A 168 2.92 10.60 8.30
C ILE A 168 2.84 11.15 6.86
N PRO A 169 1.93 10.66 6.01
CA PRO A 169 1.81 11.12 4.64
C PRO A 169 0.88 12.33 4.51
N ASN A 170 0.98 13.06 3.40
CA ASN A 170 0.19 14.27 3.13
C ASN A 170 -1.32 14.05 3.23
N GLU A 171 -1.81 12.86 2.88
CA GLU A 171 -3.22 12.47 2.96
C GLU A 171 -3.75 12.51 4.39
N VAL A 172 -2.90 12.23 5.39
CA VAL A 172 -3.30 12.33 6.80
C VAL A 172 -3.49 13.79 7.19
N TYR A 173 -2.54 14.67 6.84
CA TYR A 173 -2.66 16.09 7.14
C TYR A 173 -3.88 16.74 6.45
N LYS A 174 -4.16 16.36 5.20
CA LYS A 174 -5.37 16.79 4.48
C LYS A 174 -6.67 16.36 5.16
N ALA A 175 -6.67 15.18 5.79
CA ALA A 175 -7.85 14.60 6.43
C ALA A 175 -8.03 15.05 7.89
N LEU A 176 -7.16 15.92 8.41
CA LEU A 176 -7.29 16.44 9.77
C LEU A 176 -8.59 17.27 9.92
N PRO A 177 -9.32 17.13 11.03
CA PRO A 177 -10.41 18.04 11.37
C PRO A 177 -9.85 19.43 11.76
N SER A 178 -10.69 20.47 11.69
CA SER A 178 -10.26 21.87 11.87
C SER A 178 -9.49 22.10 13.16
N ASN A 179 -9.95 21.57 14.29
CA ASN A 179 -9.28 21.73 15.59
C ASN A 179 -7.83 21.21 15.60
N TRP A 180 -7.53 20.15 14.84
CA TRP A 180 -6.16 19.65 14.71
C TRP A 180 -5.33 20.48 13.74
N LYS A 181 -5.95 21.17 12.78
CA LYS A 181 -5.28 22.11 11.88
C LYS A 181 -4.92 23.40 12.61
N SER A 182 -5.80 23.92 13.47
CA SER A 182 -5.50 25.06 14.35
C SER A 182 -4.29 24.75 15.25
N ASN A 183 -4.28 23.60 15.92
CA ASN A 183 -3.13 23.16 16.73
C ASN A 183 -1.85 23.03 15.90
N LEU A 184 -1.96 22.58 14.65
CA LEU A 184 -0.80 22.45 13.76
C LEU A 184 -0.24 23.84 13.38
N ALA A 185 -1.11 24.82 13.09
CA ALA A 185 -0.70 26.20 12.84
C ALA A 185 0.00 26.82 14.05
N GLU A 186 -0.51 26.59 15.27
CA GLU A 186 0.14 27.03 16.51
C GLU A 186 1.54 26.44 16.66
N ILE A 187 1.72 25.14 16.40
CA ILE A 187 3.04 24.50 16.45
C ILE A 187 3.99 25.13 15.43
N PHE A 188 3.53 25.41 14.21
CA PHE A 188 4.34 26.08 13.20
C PHE A 188 4.71 27.51 13.61
N ASN A 189 3.80 28.26 14.22
CA ASN A 189 4.08 29.60 14.75
C ASN A 189 5.04 29.59 15.94
N LEU A 190 4.98 28.58 16.80
CA LEU A 190 5.96 28.38 17.87
C LEU A 190 7.37 28.12 17.30
N ILE A 191 7.47 27.29 16.26
CA ILE A 191 8.74 27.03 15.56
C ILE A 191 9.23 28.31 14.87
N PHE A 192 8.34 29.05 14.22
CA PHE A 192 8.65 30.25 13.47
C PHE A 192 9.15 31.39 14.37
N SER A 193 8.41 31.71 15.42
CA SER A 193 8.78 32.73 16.41
C SER A 193 9.99 32.34 17.26
N GLY A 194 10.16 31.05 17.55
CA GLY A 194 11.32 30.53 18.28
C GLY A 194 12.60 30.47 17.46
N GLY A 195 12.53 30.54 16.12
CA GLY A 195 13.68 30.45 15.23
C GLY A 195 14.39 29.07 15.24
N GLU A 196 13.82 28.08 15.94
CA GLU A 196 14.39 26.75 16.09
C GLU A 196 13.58 25.72 15.31
N VAL A 197 14.14 25.23 14.19
CA VAL A 197 13.52 24.17 13.40
C VAL A 197 13.85 22.77 13.92
N PRO A 198 12.91 21.82 13.88
CA PRO A 198 13.19 20.44 14.26
C PRO A 198 14.33 19.82 13.42
N ARG A 199 15.29 19.20 14.10
CA ARG A 199 16.47 18.57 13.44
C ARG A 199 16.06 17.49 12.45
N GLU A 200 14.91 16.87 12.65
CA GLU A 200 14.33 15.84 11.80
C GLU A 200 13.99 16.36 10.39
N TRP A 201 13.67 17.64 10.22
CA TRP A 201 13.30 18.21 8.91
C TRP A 201 14.45 18.21 7.92
N GLY A 202 15.69 18.30 8.40
CA GLY A 202 16.90 18.18 7.58
C GLY A 202 17.30 16.73 7.26
N LYS A 203 16.62 15.73 7.85
CA LYS A 203 16.95 14.32 7.63
C LYS A 203 16.14 13.75 6.47
N VAL A 204 16.82 13.15 5.50
CA VAL A 204 16.18 12.51 4.35
C VAL A 204 16.43 11.01 4.37
N LYS A 205 15.38 10.21 4.15
CA LYS A 205 15.50 8.77 3.96
C LYS A 205 15.71 8.45 2.48
N LEU A 206 16.96 8.23 2.10
CA LEU A 206 17.34 7.88 0.73
C LEU A 206 17.30 6.36 0.52
N HIS A 207 16.81 5.94 -0.64
CA HIS A 207 16.94 4.57 -1.13
C HIS A 207 17.76 4.64 -2.41
N LEU A 208 19.04 4.29 -2.34
CA LEU A 208 19.87 4.23 -3.55
C LEU A 208 19.62 2.92 -4.30
N LEU A 209 19.67 3.03 -5.62
CA LEU A 209 19.68 1.89 -6.52
C LEU A 209 21.14 1.57 -6.82
N TYR A 210 21.57 0.35 -6.52
CA TYR A 210 22.85 -0.18 -6.99
C TYR A 210 22.71 -0.48 -8.48
N LYS A 211 23.58 0.10 -9.30
CA LYS A 211 23.60 -0.12 -10.75
C LYS A 211 24.63 -1.17 -11.11
#